data_AF-A0A940I217-F1
#
_entry.id   AF-A0A940I217-F1
#
_cell.length_a   1.000
_cell.length_b   1.000
_cell.length_c   1.000
_cell.angle_alpha   90.00
_cell.angle_beta   90.00
_cell.angle_gamma   90.00
#
_symmetry.space_group_name_H-M   'P 1'
#
loop_
_entity.id
_entity.type
_entity.pdbx_description
1 polymer ?
#
loop_
_entity_poly.entity_id
_entity_poly.type
_entity_poly.pdbx_seq_one_letter_code
_entity_poly.pdbx_strand_id
1 'polypeptide(L)' 'MTEKKPNELQLIASLQLTSNNELYKIIDFLNKNLKDRNVVFGLSKGPHSNIMTMAIYKT' A
#
# COMPACT_ATOMS: atom_id res chain seq x y z
N MET A 1 -13.70 -20.86 13.95
CA MET A 1 -13.52 -19.38 13.96
C MET A 1 -12.02 -19.13 13.93
N THR A 2 -11.49 -18.62 12.83
CA THR A 2 -10.05 -18.31 12.70
C THR A 2 -9.77 -16.98 13.41
N GLU A 3 -8.94 -17.04 14.46
CA GLU A 3 -8.51 -15.87 15.24
C GLU A 3 -7.73 -14.90 14.33
N LYS A 4 -8.20 -13.65 14.26
CA LYS A 4 -7.55 -12.55 13.53
C LYS A 4 -6.27 -12.18 14.29
N LYS A 5 -5.10 -12.29 13.64
CA LYS A 5 -3.83 -11.91 14.27
C LYS A 5 -3.83 -10.39 14.52
N PRO A 6 -3.54 -9.92 15.74
CA PRO A 6 -3.70 -8.52 16.14
C PRO A 6 -2.80 -7.50 15.40
N ASN A 7 -1.84 -7.96 14.58
CA ASN A 7 -0.89 -7.12 13.85
C ASN A 7 -0.97 -7.26 12.32
N GLU A 8 -2.04 -7.88 11.79
CA GLU A 8 -2.15 -8.09 10.34
C GLU A 8 -2.79 -6.88 9.65
N LEU A 9 -2.02 -6.25 8.76
CA LEU A 9 -2.49 -5.18 7.89
C LEU A 9 -3.67 -5.67 7.03
N GLN A 10 -4.83 -5.03 7.17
CA GLN A 10 -6.02 -5.42 6.40
C GLN A 10 -6.07 -4.63 5.09
N LEU A 11 -6.00 -5.32 3.95
CA LEU A 11 -6.11 -4.69 2.63
C LEU A 11 -7.50 -4.06 2.46
N ILE A 12 -7.54 -2.75 2.24
CA ILE A 12 -8.76 -1.99 1.95
C ILE A 12 -8.98 -1.92 0.43
N ALA A 13 -7.94 -1.57 -0.32
CA ALA A 13 -8.00 -1.40 -1.76
C ALA A 13 -6.62 -1.60 -2.39
N SER A 14 -6.60 -2.00 -3.66
CA SER A 14 -5.39 -2.03 -4.48
C SER A 14 -5.66 -1.52 -5.88
N LEU A 15 -4.62 -0.95 -6.49
CA LEU A 15 -4.63 -0.46 -7.86
C LEU A 15 -3.36 -0.92 -8.56
N GLN A 16 -3.51 -1.54 -9.73
CA GLN A 16 -2.40 -1.86 -10.62
C GLN A 16 -2.26 -0.78 -11.68
N LEU A 17 -1.03 -0.32 -11.88
CA LEU A 17 -0.70 0.72 -12.83
C LEU A 17 0.69 0.50 -13.42
N THR A 18 0.96 1.13 -14.55
CA THR A 18 2.29 1.10 -15.15
C THR A 18 3.32 1.67 -14.18
N SER A 19 4.45 0.99 -14.07
CA SER A 19 5.57 1.38 -13.23
C SER A 19 6.01 2.80 -13.57
N ASN A 20 6.08 3.65 -12.55
CA ASN A 20 6.55 5.03 -12.66
C ASN A 20 7.48 5.33 -11.47
N ASN A 21 8.65 5.91 -11.77
CA ASN A 21 9.69 6.21 -10.79
C ASN A 21 9.23 7.21 -9.72
N GLU A 22 8.16 7.97 -9.94
CA GLU A 22 7.64 8.95 -8.99
C GLU A 22 6.63 8.33 -7.99
N LEU A 23 6.17 7.09 -8.22
CA LEU A 23 5.16 6.47 -7.35
C LEU A 23 5.62 6.33 -5.90
N TYR A 24 6.91 6.07 -5.66
CA TYR A 24 7.42 6.00 -4.28
C TYR A 24 7.32 7.34 -3.55
N LYS A 25 7.44 8.48 -4.27
CA LYS A 25 7.31 9.81 -3.66
C LYS A 25 5.87 10.08 -3.22
N ILE A 26 4.89 9.63 -4.01
CA ILE A 26 3.47 9.70 -3.65
C ILE A 26 3.23 8.90 -2.37
N ILE A 27 3.76 7.68 -2.30
CA ILE A 27 3.59 6.78 -1.14
C ILE A 27 4.24 7.38 0.11
N ASP A 28 5.45 7.92 -0.01
CA ASP A 28 6.15 8.60 1.08
C ASP A 28 5.37 9.84 1.56
N PHE A 29 4.88 10.66 0.64
CA PHE A 29 4.03 11.81 0.96
C PHE A 29 2.77 11.40 1.73
N LEU A 30 2.06 10.36 1.27
CA LEU A 30 0.84 9.89 1.92
C LEU A 30 1.13 9.33 3.32
N ASN A 31 2.13 8.47 3.46
CA ASN A 31 2.49 7.87 4.75
C ASN A 31 2.96 8.93 5.77
N LYS A 32 3.73 9.94 5.35
CA LYS A 32 4.17 11.03 6.24
C LYS A 32 3.03 11.89 6.76
N ASN A 33 2.02 12.15 5.93
CA ASN A 33 0.94 13.09 6.23
C ASN A 33 -0.34 12.43 6.77
N LEU A 34 -0.50 11.11 6.62
CA LEU A 34 -1.72 10.38 7.03
C LEU A 34 -1.47 9.27 8.07
N LYS A 35 -0.28 9.22 8.68
CA LYS A 35 0.10 8.26 9.74
C LYS A 35 -0.93 8.16 10.88
N ASP A 36 -1.56 9.27 11.25
CA ASP A 36 -2.51 9.31 12.38
C ASP A 36 -3.91 8.81 12.01
N ARG A 37 -4.14 8.39 10.75
CA ARG A 37 -5.44 7.91 10.25
C ARG A 37 -5.61 6.40 10.32
N ASN A 38 -4.68 5.69 10.95
CA ASN A 38 -4.66 4.22 11.01
C ASN A 38 -4.75 3.59 9.61
N VAL A 39 -4.01 4.16 8.66
CA VAL A 39 -3.88 3.66 7.29
C VAL A 39 -2.42 3.69 6.85
N VAL A 40 -2.03 2.71 6.05
CA VAL A 40 -0.70 2.62 5.45
C VAL A 40 -0.85 2.44 3.95
N PHE A 41 -0.04 3.18 3.20
CA PHE A 41 0.04 3.08 1.74
C PHE A 41 1.26 2.25 1.38
N GLY A 42 1.03 1.18 0.61
CA GLY A 42 2.07 0.28 0.12
C GLY A 42 2.27 0.42 -1.38
N LEU A 43 3.49 0.12 -1.83
CA LEU A 43 3.86 0.01 -3.23
C LEU A 43 4.70 -1.24 -3.42
N SER A 44 4.29 -2.10 -4.34
CA SER A 44 5.02 -3.31 -4.68
C SER A 44 5.20 -3.41 -6.20
N LYS A 45 6.31 -4.01 -6.62
CA LYS A 45 6.54 -4.31 -8.03
C LYS A 45 5.85 -5.63 -8.37
N GLY A 46 5.07 -5.63 -9.44
CA GLY A 46 4.45 -6.85 -9.95
C GLY A 46 5.48 -7.81 -10.54
N PRO A 47 5.07 -9.05 -10.84
CA PRO A 47 5.94 -10.04 -11.51
C PRO A 47 6.37 -9.58 -12.92
N HIS A 48 5.58 -8.72 -13.57
CA HIS A 48 5.95 -8.06 -14.81
C HIS A 48 6.66 -6.73 -14.50
N SER A 49 7.82 -6.50 -15.12
CA SER A 49 8.70 -5.35 -14.82
C SER A 49 8.04 -3.98 -14.92
N ASN A 50 6.98 -3.86 -15.73
CA ASN A 50 6.31 -2.61 -16.05
C ASN A 50 5.02 -2.37 -15.24
N ILE A 51 4.65 -3.22 -14.28
CA ILE A 51 3.45 -3.04 -13.47
C ILE A 51 3.85 -2.89 -11.99
N MET A 52 3.26 -1.90 -11.32
CA MET A 52 3.33 -1.73 -9.88
C MET A 52 1.92 -1.82 -9.29
N THR A 53 1.85 -2.32 -8.06
CA THR A 53 0.61 -2.36 -7.27
C THR A 53 0.73 -1.34 -6.15
N MET A 54 -0.17 -0.38 -6.13
CA MET A 54 -0.42 0.46 -4.97
C MET A 54 -1.48 -0.21 -4.10
N ALA A 55 -1.31 -0.19 -2.79
CA ALA A 55 -2.25 -0.78 -1.85
C ALA A 55 -2.51 0.16 -0.67
N ILE A 56 -3.73 0.10 -0.14
CA ILE A 56 -4.13 0.80 1.08
C ILE A 56 -4.46 -0.25 2.11
N TYR A 57 -3.82 -0.16 3.28
CA TYR A 57 -4.03 -1.05 4.41
C TYR A 57 -4.61 -0.30 5.59
N LYS A 58 -5.48 -0.97 6.35
CA LYS A 58 -5.84 -0.57 7.71
C LYS A 58 -4.79 -1.11 8.67
N THR A 59 -4.26 -0.24 9.54
CA THR A 59 -3.42 -0.61 10.69
C THR A 59 -4.26 -0.75 11.94
#